data_AF-A0A7V8ZBI6-F1
#
_entry.id   AF-A0A7V8ZBI6-F1
#
_cell.length_a   1.000
_cell.length_b   1.000
_cell.length_c   1.000
_cell.angle_alpha   90.00
_cell.angle_beta   90.00
_cell.angle_gamma   90.00
#
_symmetry.space_group_name_H-M   'P 1'
#
loop_
_entity.id
_entity.type
_entity.pdbx_description
1 polymer ?
#
loop_
_entity_poly.entity_id
_entity_poly.type
_entity_poly.pdbx_seq_one_letter_code
_entity_poly.pdbx_strand_id
1 'polypeptide(L)'
;VGYDLLLFVFIVVDYRVSRMPEDVSVKREIENRFHLGAETEVRVRVTNNTQRDWTLVLKDEHPPEMRLTSSRESRLPVEAQTIAELRYGLIPPTRGRFTFGAIALRYLSRFGLLWRERRVEGNETVKVYPNIRRAREAELKALGARSLVAAHRRASWRGEGRDFESLRDYVPGDELRHVSWAVTARRGRLTTRQYQIERDQTVLVALDAGRLMTTRVEGETKFDAAIHAALALMSAAARGGDQLGLLTFGRRIGAYVPPGRGREHTDRVLEALYAQEPELIEPSYTRAFEFISSTCNRRALIVVLTELVDEEGSSELLKSLKILRPRHLPLIVTIADRDLKAAVEHAPQNRNELFTQSVAEEIIHQRETALRRVEKEGGLALDVTTSALVPSLLETYIRVKEQGRL
;
A
#
# COMPACT_ATOMS: atom_id res chain seq x y z
N VAL A 1 16.38 37.76 55.67
CA VAL A 1 17.76 37.25 55.57
C VAL A 1 17.91 35.84 56.15
N GLY A 2 17.72 35.62 57.45
CA GLY A 2 17.89 34.28 58.05
C GLY A 2 16.92 33.22 57.52
N TYR A 3 15.64 33.57 57.39
CA TYR A 3 14.61 32.72 56.78
C TYR A 3 14.95 32.37 55.31
N ASP A 4 15.33 33.37 54.52
CA ASP A 4 15.65 33.20 53.10
C ASP A 4 16.87 32.30 52.89
N LEU A 5 17.88 32.42 53.78
CA LEU A 5 19.09 31.61 53.74
C LEU A 5 18.80 30.15 54.12
N LEU A 6 17.91 29.93 55.08
CA LEU A 6 17.46 28.58 55.48
C LEU A 6 16.62 27.92 54.37
N LEU A 7 15.71 28.67 53.75
CA LEU A 7 14.93 28.22 52.59
C LEU A 7 15.85 27.84 51.43
N PHE A 8 16.87 28.67 51.14
CA PHE A 8 17.84 28.40 50.09
C PHE A 8 18.64 27.12 50.36
N VAL A 9 19.12 26.92 51.59
CA VAL A 9 19.80 25.67 51.99
C VAL A 9 18.88 24.47 51.81
N PHE A 10 17.60 24.58 52.18
CA PHE A 10 16.63 23.49 52.05
C PHE A 10 16.36 23.13 50.58
N ILE A 11 16.26 24.12 49.70
CA ILE A 11 16.15 23.93 48.25
C ILE A 11 17.39 23.23 47.68
N VAL A 12 18.59 23.62 48.11
CA VAL A 12 19.86 23.01 47.66
C VAL A 12 19.95 21.55 48.10
N VAL A 13 19.57 21.24 49.34
CA VAL A 13 19.50 19.86 49.86
C VAL A 13 18.48 19.04 49.06
N ASP A 14 17.28 19.58 48.83
CA ASP A 14 16.25 18.91 48.04
C ASP A 14 16.73 18.62 46.61
N TYR A 15 17.40 19.59 45.97
CA TYR A 15 17.97 19.43 44.63
C TYR A 15 19.04 18.31 44.57
N ARG A 16 19.89 18.20 45.59
CA ARG A 16 20.96 17.20 45.67
C ARG A 16 20.40 15.78 45.86
N VAL A 17 19.43 15.61 46.75
CA VAL A 17 18.84 14.29 47.10
C VAL A 17 17.83 13.83 46.05
N SER A 18 17.23 14.76 45.31
CA SER A 18 16.21 14.46 44.29
C SER A 18 16.79 14.17 42.92
N ARG A 19 17.95 13.52 42.81
CA ARG A 19 18.42 13.05 41.49
C ARG A 19 17.65 11.78 41.16
N MET A 20 17.03 11.76 39.98
CA MET A 20 16.35 10.56 39.49
C MET A 20 17.37 9.42 39.31
N PRO A 21 17.23 8.30 40.03
CA PRO A 21 18.14 7.17 39.91
C PRO A 21 17.92 6.43 38.57
N GLU A 22 18.87 5.59 38.19
CA GLU A 22 18.76 4.75 36.98
C GLU A 22 17.64 3.71 37.08
N ASP A 23 17.25 3.35 38.30
CA ASP A 23 16.12 2.45 38.62
C ASP A 23 14.75 3.02 38.23
N VAL A 24 14.67 4.31 37.87
CA VAL A 24 13.49 4.86 37.20
C VAL A 24 13.80 5.06 35.73
N SER A 25 13.19 4.23 34.89
CA SER A 25 13.42 4.23 33.45
C SER A 25 12.15 4.62 32.70
N VAL A 26 12.34 5.31 31.57
CA VAL A 26 11.26 5.72 30.66
C VAL A 26 11.60 5.20 29.28
N LYS A 27 10.67 4.47 28.66
CA LYS A 27 10.83 3.90 27.33
C LYS A 27 9.60 4.12 26.48
N ARG A 28 9.81 4.38 25.19
CA ARG A 28 8.75 4.39 24.20
C ARG A 28 8.53 2.96 23.69
N GLU A 29 7.27 2.58 23.55
CA GLU A 29 6.83 1.34 22.94
C GLU A 29 5.89 1.69 21.79
N ILE A 30 6.39 1.48 20.58
CA ILE A 30 5.68 1.71 19.33
C ILE A 30 5.56 0.43 18.53
N GLU A 31 4.51 0.34 17.72
CA GLU A 31 4.43 -0.70 16.70
C GLU A 31 5.49 -0.45 15.61
N ASN A 32 6.16 -1.52 15.14
CA ASN A 32 7.22 -1.40 14.13
C ASN A 32 6.73 -0.96 12.75
N ARG A 33 5.40 -0.98 12.50
CA ARG A 33 4.80 -0.67 11.21
C ARG A 33 3.57 0.19 11.40
N PHE A 34 3.68 1.46 11.06
CA PHE A 34 2.53 2.36 11.03
C PHE A 34 1.86 2.24 9.65
N HIS A 35 0.57 2.57 9.58
CA HIS A 35 -0.17 2.54 8.32
C HIS A 35 -0.69 3.94 7.98
N LEU A 36 -0.56 4.32 6.71
CA LEU A 36 -1.07 5.60 6.20
C LEU A 36 -2.55 5.80 6.58
N GLY A 37 -2.85 6.93 7.21
CA GLY A 37 -4.20 7.33 7.58
C GLY A 37 -4.85 6.49 8.69
N ALA A 38 -4.16 5.49 9.26
CA ALA A 38 -4.66 4.70 10.37
C ALA A 38 -4.24 5.31 11.70
N GLU A 39 -5.15 5.33 12.67
CA GLU A 39 -4.81 5.68 14.05
C GLU A 39 -3.92 4.59 14.65
N THR A 40 -2.78 5.01 15.17
CA THR A 40 -1.78 4.13 15.80
C THR A 40 -1.52 4.60 17.22
N GLU A 41 -1.48 3.66 18.17
CA GLU A 41 -1.22 3.95 19.57
C GLU A 41 0.29 3.99 19.84
N VAL A 42 0.75 5.04 20.51
CA VAL A 42 2.09 5.15 21.10
C VAL A 42 1.97 5.02 22.60
N ARG A 43 2.79 4.15 23.19
CA ARG A 43 2.85 3.95 24.63
C ARG A 43 4.19 4.42 25.17
N VAL A 44 4.18 5.28 26.17
CA VAL A 44 5.37 5.67 26.93
C VAL A 44 5.28 5.04 28.30
N ARG A 45 6.13 4.05 28.55
CA ARG A 45 6.16 3.28 29.78
C ARG A 45 7.21 3.85 30.73
N VAL A 46 6.79 4.13 31.96
CA VAL A 46 7.67 4.47 33.07
C VAL A 46 7.72 3.31 34.03
N THR A 47 8.92 2.79 34.28
CA THR A 47 9.16 1.75 35.27
C THR A 47 9.85 2.37 36.47
N ASN A 48 9.27 2.22 37.66
CA ASN A 48 9.84 2.67 38.92
C ASN A 48 10.24 1.46 39.77
N ASN A 49 11.53 1.11 39.76
CA ASN A 49 12.08 0.06 40.61
C ASN A 49 12.61 0.59 41.96
N THR A 50 12.25 1.83 42.32
CA THR A 50 12.65 2.42 43.61
C THR A 50 11.61 2.14 44.70
N GLN A 51 11.97 2.38 45.95
CA GLN A 51 11.08 2.26 47.11
C GLN A 51 10.28 3.55 47.39
N ARG A 52 10.23 4.47 46.41
CA ARG A 52 9.63 5.79 46.56
C ARG A 52 8.70 6.08 45.39
N ASP A 53 7.61 6.79 45.67
CA ASP A 53 6.70 7.31 44.66
C ASP A 53 7.29 8.53 43.94
N TRP A 54 6.98 8.62 42.65
CA TRP A 54 7.33 9.73 41.78
C TRP A 54 6.09 10.39 41.23
N THR A 55 6.06 11.72 41.22
CA THR A 55 5.08 12.47 40.44
C THR A 55 5.78 13.04 39.23
N LEU A 56 5.43 12.50 38.06
CA LEU A 56 6.03 12.85 36.78
C LEU A 56 5.05 13.65 35.94
N VAL A 57 5.56 14.60 35.15
CA VAL A 57 4.88 15.17 33.99
C VAL A 57 5.66 14.74 32.77
N LEU A 58 5.07 13.89 31.95
CA LEU A 58 5.68 13.37 30.74
C LEU A 58 5.16 14.12 29.53
N LYS A 59 6.04 14.36 28.56
CA LYS A 59 5.71 14.88 27.25
C LYS A 59 6.58 14.20 26.20
N ASP A 60 5.93 13.51 25.28
CA ASP A 60 6.65 12.82 24.20
C ASP A 60 6.80 13.72 22.96
N GLU A 61 7.96 13.69 22.33
CA GLU A 61 8.20 14.34 21.04
C GLU A 61 7.88 13.37 19.90
N HIS A 62 6.76 13.62 19.24
CA HIS A 62 6.33 12.89 18.03
C HIS A 62 6.80 13.63 16.77
N PRO A 63 6.85 12.95 15.60
CA PRO A 63 7.11 13.60 14.33
C PRO A 63 6.06 14.70 14.07
N PRO A 64 6.47 15.95 13.81
CA PRO A 64 5.55 17.10 13.72
C PRO A 64 4.54 17.01 12.58
N GLU A 65 4.81 16.16 11.59
CA GLU A 65 3.92 15.91 10.46
C GLU A 65 2.71 15.04 10.87
N MET A 66 2.85 14.20 11.90
CA MET A 66 1.78 13.30 12.33
C MET A 66 0.68 14.03 13.10
N ARG A 67 -0.58 13.68 12.81
CA ARG A 67 -1.73 14.27 13.49
C ARG A 67 -1.99 13.56 14.81
N LEU A 68 -1.98 14.29 15.92
CA LEU A 68 -2.39 13.78 17.23
C LEU A 68 -3.90 13.59 17.31
N THR A 69 -4.34 12.48 17.92
CA THR A 69 -5.75 12.24 18.27
C THR A 69 -6.03 12.43 19.75
N SER A 70 -5.00 12.32 20.60
CA SER A 70 -5.11 12.48 22.05
C SER A 70 -3.87 13.16 22.65
N SER A 71 -3.93 13.49 23.94
CA SER A 71 -2.85 14.20 24.62
C SER A 71 -1.60 13.33 24.74
N ARG A 72 -0.49 13.82 24.20
CA ARG A 72 0.87 13.28 24.39
C ARG A 72 1.55 13.77 25.68
N GLU A 73 0.81 14.48 26.52
CA GLU A 73 1.28 15.05 27.78
C GLU A 73 0.36 14.60 28.92
N SER A 74 0.95 14.06 30.00
CA SER A 74 0.19 13.64 31.17
C SER A 74 1.01 13.75 32.45
N ARG A 75 0.30 14.04 33.55
CA ARG A 75 0.83 13.95 34.90
C ARG A 75 0.53 12.57 35.46
N LEU A 76 1.57 11.80 35.77
CA LEU A 76 1.48 10.43 36.22
C LEU A 76 2.06 10.30 37.64
N PRO A 77 1.28 9.86 38.63
CA PRO A 77 1.84 9.26 39.82
C PRO A 77 2.40 7.87 39.45
N VAL A 78 3.63 7.59 39.87
CA VAL A 78 4.30 6.30 39.65
C VAL A 78 4.74 5.79 41.01
N GLU A 79 3.94 4.87 41.56
CA GLU A 79 4.16 4.30 42.89
C GLU A 79 5.45 3.47 42.93
N ALA A 80 6.01 3.28 44.11
CA ALA A 80 7.17 2.42 44.34
C ALA A 80 6.94 1.01 43.79
N GLN A 81 7.93 0.45 43.09
CA GLN A 81 7.87 -0.89 42.47
C GLN A 81 6.74 -1.07 41.45
N THR A 82 6.28 0.00 40.80
CA THR A 82 5.19 -0.08 39.81
C THR A 82 5.59 0.45 38.44
N ILE A 83 4.67 0.27 37.49
CA ILE A 83 4.76 0.77 36.12
C ILE A 83 3.57 1.70 35.87
N ALA A 84 3.84 2.86 35.28
CA ALA A 84 2.83 3.77 34.77
C ALA A 84 2.98 3.95 33.25
N GLU A 85 1.87 4.20 32.56
CA GLU A 85 1.87 4.38 31.11
C GLU A 85 1.13 5.65 30.69
N LEU A 86 1.73 6.38 29.76
CA LEU A 86 1.04 7.37 28.94
C LEU A 86 0.72 6.71 27.59
N ARG A 87 -0.53 6.81 27.15
CA ARG A 87 -0.97 6.33 25.84
C ARG A 87 -1.53 7.48 25.04
N TYR A 88 -1.13 7.60 23.79
CA TYR A 88 -1.68 8.59 22.88
C TYR A 88 -1.75 8.07 21.45
N GLY A 89 -2.69 8.59 20.67
CA GLY A 89 -2.89 8.20 19.28
C GLY A 89 -2.28 9.18 18.29
N LEU A 90 -1.77 8.64 17.19
CA LEU A 90 -1.18 9.36 16.06
C LEU A 90 -1.75 8.84 14.74
N ILE A 91 -1.95 9.75 13.79
CA ILE A 91 -2.33 9.43 12.42
C ILE A 91 -1.26 9.96 11.47
N PRO A 92 -0.54 9.07 10.74
CA PRO A 92 0.42 9.48 9.73
C PRO A 92 -0.26 10.08 8.49
N PRO A 93 0.14 11.28 8.03
CA PRO A 93 -0.45 11.92 6.86
C PRO A 93 0.07 11.37 5.54
N THR A 94 1.31 10.87 5.52
CA THR A 94 2.03 10.39 4.33
C THR A 94 2.83 9.13 4.66
N ARG A 95 3.21 8.38 3.62
CA ARG A 95 4.11 7.21 3.77
C ARG A 95 5.56 7.68 3.99
N GLY A 96 6.43 6.77 4.40
CA GLY A 96 7.86 7.03 4.50
C GLY A 96 8.44 6.74 5.87
N ARG A 97 9.54 7.43 6.21
CA ARG A 97 10.25 7.28 7.48
C ARG A 97 10.05 8.53 8.33
N PHE A 98 9.67 8.33 9.58
CA PHE A 98 9.49 9.41 10.55
C PHE A 98 10.31 9.13 11.80
N THR A 99 10.80 10.17 12.43
CA THR A 99 11.68 10.04 13.61
C THR A 99 11.00 10.69 14.80
N PHE A 100 10.84 9.92 15.86
CA PHE A 100 10.44 10.47 17.15
C PHE A 100 11.61 11.20 17.80
N GLY A 101 11.31 12.26 18.54
CA GLY A 101 12.29 13.03 19.27
C GLY A 101 12.54 12.46 20.67
N ALA A 102 12.96 13.34 21.59
CA ALA A 102 13.21 12.99 22.97
C ALA A 102 11.91 12.84 23.78
N ILE A 103 11.99 12.08 24.87
CA ILE A 103 10.93 12.09 25.89
C ILE A 103 11.33 13.12 26.94
N ALA A 104 10.57 14.21 27.02
CA ALA A 104 10.75 15.22 28.05
C ALA A 104 9.99 14.79 29.30
N LEU A 105 10.67 14.75 30.44
CA LEU A 105 10.07 14.43 31.72
C LEU A 105 10.41 15.50 32.75
N ARG A 106 9.40 15.94 33.49
CA ARG A 106 9.56 16.74 34.70
C ARG A 106 9.15 15.91 35.90
N TYR A 107 9.86 16.04 37.00
CA TYR A 107 9.52 15.31 38.22
C TYR A 107 9.64 16.19 39.45
N LEU A 108 8.75 15.93 40.39
CA LEU A 108 8.73 16.63 41.67
C LEU A 108 9.87 16.10 42.56
N SER A 109 10.58 17.01 43.23
CA SER A 109 11.64 16.69 44.17
C SER A 109 11.15 15.91 45.40
N ARG A 110 12.06 15.48 46.28
CA ARG A 110 11.77 14.68 47.49
C ARG A 110 10.92 15.42 48.48
N PHE A 111 11.19 16.70 48.67
CA PHE A 111 10.45 17.54 49.58
C PHE A 111 9.38 18.40 48.88
N GLY A 112 9.18 18.22 47.57
CA GLY A 112 8.13 18.91 46.83
C GLY A 112 8.41 20.38 46.52
N LEU A 113 9.64 20.86 46.75
CA LEU A 113 9.99 22.28 46.65
C LEU A 113 10.31 22.72 45.22
N LEU A 114 10.70 21.79 44.35
CA LEU A 114 11.16 22.11 43.01
C LEU A 114 10.82 21.02 41.99
N TRP A 115 10.62 21.46 40.75
CA TRP A 115 10.53 20.59 39.60
C TRP A 115 11.89 20.45 38.96
N ARG A 116 12.28 19.21 38.66
CA ARG A 116 13.48 18.92 37.87
C ARG A 116 13.08 18.42 36.52
N GLU A 117 13.91 18.72 35.53
CA GLU A 117 13.69 18.31 34.15
C GLU A 117 14.79 17.34 33.74
N ARG A 118 14.41 16.36 32.92
CA ARG A 118 15.32 15.42 32.27
C ARG A 118 14.77 15.15 30.87
N ARG A 119 15.67 14.94 29.93
CA ARG A 119 15.34 14.44 28.60
C ARG A 119 15.92 13.05 28.47
N VAL A 120 15.10 12.11 28.01
CA VAL A 120 15.54 10.78 27.62
C VAL A 120 15.66 10.80 26.11
N GLU A 121 16.88 10.74 25.63
CA GLU A 121 17.15 10.60 24.20
C GLU A 121 16.67 9.22 23.73
N GLY A 122 15.96 9.21 22.62
CA GLY A 122 15.26 8.03 22.13
C GLY A 122 14.77 8.26 20.71
N ASN A 123 15.71 8.62 19.83
CA ASN A 123 15.41 8.83 18.42
C ASN A 123 15.05 7.49 17.78
N GLU A 124 13.77 7.15 17.82
CA GLU A 124 13.24 5.94 17.23
C GLU A 124 12.66 6.29 15.86
N THR A 125 13.13 5.60 14.82
CA THR A 125 12.57 5.75 13.48
C THR A 125 11.46 4.74 13.26
N VAL A 126 10.30 5.23 12.86
CA VAL A 126 9.16 4.41 12.44
C VAL A 126 8.98 4.49 10.93
N LYS A 127 8.56 3.36 10.33
CA LYS A 127 8.19 3.27 8.93
C LYS A 127 6.66 3.29 8.81
N VAL A 128 6.16 4.15 7.93
CA VAL A 128 4.74 4.23 7.58
C VAL A 128 4.53 3.56 6.22
N TYR A 129 3.77 2.47 6.24
CA TYR A 129 3.46 1.64 5.08
C TYR A 129 2.11 2.02 4.48
N PRO A 130 1.87 1.66 3.21
CA PRO A 130 0.53 1.64 2.66
C PRO A 130 -0.44 0.82 3.53
N ASN A 131 -1.71 1.24 3.57
CA ASN A 131 -2.73 0.56 4.35
C ASN A 131 -3.34 -0.64 3.58
N ILE A 132 -2.74 -1.82 3.76
CA ILE A 132 -3.23 -3.07 3.16
C ILE A 132 -4.62 -3.47 3.67
N ARG A 133 -5.02 -3.06 4.88
CA ARG A 133 -6.36 -3.35 5.42
C ARG A 133 -7.42 -2.60 4.62
N ARG A 134 -7.20 -1.30 4.38
CA ARG A 134 -8.05 -0.47 3.49
C ARG A 134 -8.12 -1.06 2.07
N ALA A 135 -7.03 -1.63 1.56
CA ALA A 135 -7.02 -2.31 0.26
C ALA A 135 -7.89 -3.58 0.24
N ARG A 136 -7.79 -4.40 1.29
CA ARG A 136 -8.60 -5.60 1.46
C ARG A 136 -10.09 -5.30 1.64
N GLU A 137 -10.42 -4.26 2.41
CA GLU A 137 -11.81 -3.80 2.55
C GLU A 137 -12.39 -3.33 1.22
N ALA A 138 -11.62 -2.58 0.43
CA ALA A 138 -12.02 -2.15 -0.90
C ALA A 138 -12.22 -3.35 -1.87
N GLU A 139 -11.33 -4.34 -1.82
CA GLU A 139 -11.47 -5.59 -2.58
C GLU A 139 -12.75 -6.35 -2.20
N LEU A 140 -13.01 -6.54 -0.90
CA LEU A 140 -14.21 -7.21 -0.41
C LEU A 140 -15.48 -6.45 -0.77
N LYS A 141 -15.46 -5.11 -0.72
CA LYS A 141 -16.61 -4.28 -1.12
C LYS A 141 -16.86 -4.35 -2.63
N ALA A 142 -15.81 -4.35 -3.44
CA ALA A 142 -15.92 -4.41 -4.90
C ALA A 142 -16.41 -5.76 -5.40
N LEU A 143 -15.89 -6.87 -4.84
CA LEU A 143 -16.13 -8.21 -5.35
C LEU A 143 -17.16 -9.00 -4.54
N GLY A 144 -17.40 -8.64 -3.28
CA GLY A 144 -18.35 -9.30 -2.38
C GLY A 144 -18.22 -10.83 -2.42
N ALA A 145 -19.35 -11.51 -2.67
CA ALA A 145 -19.41 -12.97 -2.81
C ALA A 145 -18.60 -13.52 -4.00
N ARG A 146 -18.36 -12.74 -5.07
CA ARG A 146 -17.53 -13.19 -6.22
C ARG A 146 -16.08 -13.42 -5.82
N SER A 147 -15.56 -12.69 -4.82
CA SER A 147 -14.21 -12.92 -4.26
C SER A 147 -14.12 -14.29 -3.55
N LEU A 148 -15.22 -14.79 -2.98
CA LEU A 148 -15.29 -16.12 -2.37
C LEU A 148 -15.50 -17.21 -3.44
N VAL A 149 -16.34 -16.94 -4.43
CA VAL A 149 -16.64 -17.87 -5.53
C VAL A 149 -15.45 -18.06 -6.48
N ALA A 150 -14.63 -17.05 -6.73
CA ALA A 150 -13.38 -17.22 -7.50
C ALA A 150 -12.36 -18.13 -6.77
N ALA A 151 -12.30 -18.06 -5.44
CA ALA A 151 -11.48 -18.96 -4.63
C ALA A 151 -12.04 -20.40 -4.61
N HIS A 152 -13.38 -20.56 -4.58
CA HIS A 152 -14.04 -21.87 -4.62
C HIS A 152 -14.13 -22.51 -6.02
N ARG A 153 -14.21 -21.72 -7.10
CA ARG A 153 -14.24 -22.21 -8.49
C ARG A 153 -12.97 -22.98 -8.88
N ARG A 154 -11.89 -22.82 -8.12
CA ARG A 154 -10.65 -23.60 -8.21
C ARG A 154 -10.88 -25.11 -8.00
N ALA A 155 -11.94 -25.51 -7.29
CA ALA A 155 -12.21 -26.91 -6.97
C ALA A 155 -13.09 -27.66 -7.99
N SER A 156 -13.72 -27.00 -8.96
CA SER A 156 -14.86 -27.60 -9.71
C SER A 156 -14.67 -27.72 -11.22
N TRP A 157 -13.65 -27.10 -11.82
CA TRP A 157 -13.48 -27.09 -13.28
C TRP A 157 -12.54 -28.21 -13.74
N ARG A 158 -13.14 -29.27 -14.28
CA ARG A 158 -12.48 -30.42 -14.93
C ARG A 158 -12.36 -30.13 -16.43
N GLY A 159 -11.16 -30.15 -16.99
CA GLY A 159 -10.92 -29.91 -18.42
C GLY A 159 -9.46 -30.12 -18.82
N GLU A 160 -9.14 -30.02 -20.11
CA GLU A 160 -7.81 -30.29 -20.69
C GLU A 160 -6.72 -29.34 -20.16
N GLY A 161 -6.16 -29.68 -19.00
CA GLY A 161 -4.97 -29.04 -18.44
C GLY A 161 -3.66 -29.60 -18.99
N ARG A 162 -2.53 -29.05 -18.53
CA ARG A 162 -1.17 -29.57 -18.84
C ARG A 162 -0.48 -30.23 -17.64
N ASP A 163 -0.99 -30.04 -16.42
CA ASP A 163 -0.43 -30.62 -15.20
C ASP A 163 -1.20 -31.85 -14.75
N PHE A 164 -0.49 -32.95 -14.55
CA PHE A 164 -1.06 -34.23 -14.14
C PHE A 164 -1.66 -34.12 -12.73
N GLU A 165 -2.97 -34.36 -12.61
CA GLU A 165 -3.71 -34.33 -11.35
C GLU A 165 -3.84 -35.73 -10.76
N SER A 166 -4.36 -36.67 -11.56
CA SER A 166 -4.64 -38.02 -11.11
C SER A 166 -4.80 -39.00 -12.28
N LEU A 167 -4.87 -40.29 -11.96
CA LEU A 167 -5.17 -41.37 -12.91
C LEU A 167 -6.60 -41.82 -12.71
N ARG A 168 -7.39 -41.88 -13.78
CA ARG A 168 -8.71 -42.50 -13.77
C ARG A 168 -8.85 -43.59 -14.81
N ASP A 169 -9.86 -44.44 -14.65
CA ASP A 169 -10.23 -45.40 -15.68
C ASP A 169 -10.70 -44.68 -16.95
N TYR A 170 -10.29 -45.22 -18.09
CA TYR A 170 -10.67 -44.73 -19.41
C TYR A 170 -12.17 -44.88 -19.64
N VAL A 171 -12.79 -43.81 -20.15
CA VAL A 171 -14.19 -43.83 -20.58
C VAL A 171 -14.24 -43.67 -22.11
N PRO A 172 -15.09 -44.43 -22.82
CA PRO A 172 -15.29 -44.22 -24.26
C PRO A 172 -15.63 -42.76 -24.57
N GLY A 173 -14.82 -42.12 -25.41
CA GLY A 173 -14.86 -40.67 -25.68
C GLY A 173 -13.63 -39.92 -25.16
N ASP A 174 -12.85 -40.52 -24.27
CA ASP A 174 -11.53 -40.00 -23.90
C ASP A 174 -10.56 -40.11 -25.07
N GLU A 175 -9.80 -39.05 -25.30
CA GLU A 175 -8.79 -39.03 -26.35
C GLU A 175 -7.61 -39.96 -26.03
N LEU A 176 -7.23 -40.77 -27.02
CA LEU A 176 -6.16 -41.76 -26.86
C LEU A 176 -4.79 -41.15 -26.50
N ARG A 177 -4.56 -39.88 -26.83
CA ARG A 177 -3.32 -39.16 -26.46
C ARG A 177 -3.14 -39.00 -24.96
N HIS A 178 -4.22 -39.02 -24.19
CA HIS A 178 -4.19 -38.87 -22.74
C HIS A 178 -4.08 -40.22 -22.00
N VAL A 179 -4.11 -41.36 -22.72
CA VAL A 179 -3.95 -42.69 -22.14
C VAL A 179 -2.52 -42.89 -21.64
N SER A 180 -2.38 -43.36 -20.40
CA SER A 180 -1.11 -43.73 -19.82
C SER A 180 -0.81 -45.20 -20.08
N TRP A 181 -0.25 -45.50 -21.25
CA TRP A 181 0.08 -46.86 -21.68
C TRP A 181 0.92 -47.63 -20.65
N ALA A 182 1.86 -46.96 -19.97
CA ALA A 182 2.67 -47.57 -18.92
C ALA A 182 1.87 -48.01 -17.68
N VAL A 183 0.85 -47.23 -17.28
CA VAL A 183 -0.02 -47.57 -16.15
C VAL A 183 -1.03 -48.63 -16.57
N THR A 184 -1.59 -48.52 -17.78
CA THR A 184 -2.50 -49.50 -18.36
C THR A 184 -1.86 -50.88 -18.45
N ALA A 185 -0.60 -50.97 -18.89
CA ALA A 185 0.12 -52.23 -18.96
C ALA A 185 0.31 -52.89 -17.58
N ARG A 186 0.43 -52.10 -16.50
CA ARG A 186 0.59 -52.62 -15.13
C ARG A 186 -0.73 -53.00 -14.47
N ARG A 187 -1.80 -52.22 -14.71
CA ARG A 187 -3.12 -52.42 -14.08
C ARG A 187 -4.05 -53.36 -14.84
N GLY A 188 -3.76 -53.66 -16.11
CA GLY A 188 -4.62 -54.46 -16.98
C GLY A 188 -5.95 -53.78 -17.34
N ARG A 189 -6.08 -52.47 -17.09
CA ARG A 189 -7.26 -51.65 -17.41
C ARG A 189 -6.80 -50.34 -18.05
N LEU A 190 -7.52 -49.87 -19.06
CA LEU A 190 -7.22 -48.59 -19.73
C LEU A 190 -7.33 -47.45 -18.71
N THR A 191 -6.28 -46.62 -18.63
CA THR A 191 -6.17 -45.56 -17.63
C THR A 191 -5.80 -44.26 -18.34
N THR A 192 -6.63 -43.23 -18.16
CA THR A 192 -6.43 -41.89 -18.72
C THR A 192 -5.78 -40.99 -17.68
N ARG A 193 -4.76 -40.21 -18.08
CA ARG A 193 -4.23 -39.12 -17.26
C ARG A 193 -5.26 -38.01 -17.18
N GLN A 194 -5.64 -37.62 -15.97
CA GLN A 194 -6.39 -36.39 -15.75
C GLN A 194 -5.40 -35.25 -15.59
N TYR A 195 -5.65 -34.17 -16.31
CA TYR A 195 -4.87 -32.95 -16.17
C TYR A 195 -5.74 -31.87 -15.53
N GLN A 196 -5.18 -31.13 -14.57
CA GLN A 196 -5.81 -29.96 -13.99
C GLN A 196 -5.45 -28.73 -14.82
N ILE A 197 -6.42 -27.85 -15.06
CA ILE A 197 -6.17 -26.55 -15.70
C ILE A 197 -5.39 -25.68 -14.69
N GLU A 198 -4.08 -25.61 -14.86
CA GLU A 198 -3.27 -24.59 -14.20
C GLU A 198 -3.62 -23.24 -14.86
N ARG A 199 -4.22 -22.32 -14.09
CA ARG A 199 -4.45 -20.92 -14.49
C ARG A 199 -3.85 -20.00 -13.44
N ASP A 200 -2.64 -20.29 -13.01
CA ASP A 200 -1.82 -19.35 -12.25
C ASP A 200 -1.43 -18.21 -13.19
N GLN A 201 -2.26 -17.17 -13.23
CA GLN A 201 -1.97 -16.03 -14.08
C GLN A 201 -0.87 -15.17 -13.46
N THR A 202 -0.07 -14.56 -14.32
CA THR A 202 0.95 -13.59 -13.90
C THR A 202 0.39 -12.19 -14.13
N VAL A 203 0.39 -11.38 -13.08
CA VAL A 203 0.03 -9.97 -13.11
C VAL A 203 1.26 -9.17 -12.70
N LEU A 204 1.63 -8.14 -13.45
CA LEU A 204 2.68 -7.22 -13.05
C LEU A 204 2.09 -5.82 -13.00
N VAL A 205 2.10 -5.20 -11.82
CA VAL A 205 1.66 -3.82 -11.65
C VAL A 205 2.85 -2.90 -11.85
N ALA A 206 2.76 -2.02 -12.84
CA ALA A 206 3.73 -0.96 -13.12
C ALA A 206 3.14 0.39 -12.66
N LEU A 207 3.68 0.93 -11.57
CA LEU A 207 3.30 2.21 -11.01
C LEU A 207 4.19 3.31 -11.58
N ASP A 208 3.57 4.25 -12.28
CA ASP A 208 4.20 5.49 -12.69
C ASP A 208 4.37 6.42 -11.47
N ALA A 209 5.60 6.82 -11.20
CA ALA A 209 6.00 7.77 -10.17
C ALA A 209 6.47 9.11 -10.78
N GLY A 210 5.98 9.44 -11.98
CA GLY A 210 6.30 10.67 -12.69
C GLY A 210 5.44 11.87 -12.29
N ARG A 211 5.71 13.00 -12.96
CA ARG A 211 5.17 14.32 -12.64
C ARG A 211 3.65 14.36 -12.54
N LEU A 212 2.93 13.73 -13.47
CA LEU A 212 1.47 13.79 -13.50
C LEU A 212 0.83 13.07 -12.30
N MET A 213 1.55 12.11 -11.70
CA MET A 213 1.09 11.32 -10.56
C MET A 213 1.25 12.05 -9.22
N THR A 214 1.92 13.22 -9.18
CA THR A 214 1.97 14.09 -7.99
C THR A 214 0.65 14.83 -7.74
N THR A 215 -0.22 14.92 -8.75
CA THR A 215 -1.51 15.59 -8.67
C THR A 215 -2.35 15.00 -7.54
N ARG A 216 -2.98 15.86 -6.73
CA ARG A 216 -3.86 15.44 -5.63
C ARG A 216 -5.31 15.43 -6.06
N VAL A 217 -6.01 14.36 -5.73
CA VAL A 217 -7.45 14.20 -5.92
C VAL A 217 -8.04 13.78 -4.58
N GLU A 218 -9.03 14.53 -4.07
CA GLU A 218 -9.67 14.24 -2.78
C GLU A 218 -8.70 14.17 -1.57
N GLY A 219 -7.59 14.92 -1.62
CA GLY A 219 -6.60 15.03 -0.54
C GLY A 219 -5.45 14.00 -0.58
N GLU A 220 -5.52 13.00 -1.46
CA GLU A 220 -4.47 12.00 -1.68
C GLU A 220 -3.83 12.20 -3.07
N THR A 221 -2.55 11.83 -3.25
CA THR A 221 -1.94 11.89 -4.60
C THR A 221 -2.50 10.78 -5.49
N LYS A 222 -2.51 11.00 -6.83
CA LYS A 222 -2.84 9.94 -7.79
C LYS A 222 -1.93 8.73 -7.64
N PHE A 223 -0.66 8.95 -7.27
CA PHE A 223 0.27 7.87 -6.93
C PHE A 223 -0.18 7.04 -5.71
N ASP A 224 -0.68 7.69 -4.66
CA ASP A 224 -1.20 7.00 -3.47
C ASP A 224 -2.45 6.16 -3.79
N ALA A 225 -3.35 6.71 -4.60
CA ALA A 225 -4.52 6.00 -5.11
C ALA A 225 -4.12 4.78 -5.96
N ALA A 226 -3.12 4.93 -6.83
CA ALA A 226 -2.55 3.84 -7.62
C ALA A 226 -1.94 2.74 -6.73
N ILE A 227 -1.21 3.11 -5.67
CA ILE A 227 -0.71 2.14 -4.68
C ILE A 227 -1.86 1.39 -4.00
N HIS A 228 -2.91 2.10 -3.59
CA HIS A 228 -4.08 1.46 -2.97
C HIS A 228 -4.75 0.46 -3.92
N ALA A 229 -4.87 0.81 -5.21
CA ALA A 229 -5.37 -0.08 -6.26
C ALA A 229 -4.47 -1.29 -6.51
N ALA A 230 -3.15 -1.10 -6.54
CA ALA A 230 -2.18 -2.18 -6.68
C ALA A 230 -2.28 -3.19 -5.53
N LEU A 231 -2.45 -2.71 -4.30
CA LEU A 231 -2.60 -3.57 -3.12
C LEU A 231 -3.94 -4.30 -3.09
N ALA A 232 -5.01 -3.67 -3.58
CA ALA A 232 -6.31 -4.33 -3.71
C ALA A 232 -6.23 -5.45 -4.76
N LEU A 233 -5.59 -5.18 -5.90
CA LEU A 233 -5.32 -6.18 -6.94
C LEU A 233 -4.42 -7.31 -6.42
N MET A 234 -3.43 -7.01 -5.58
CA MET A 234 -2.61 -8.02 -4.91
C MET A 234 -3.41 -8.90 -3.96
N SER A 235 -4.31 -8.31 -3.15
CA SER A 235 -5.22 -9.07 -2.30
C SER A 235 -6.08 -10.02 -3.14
N ALA A 236 -6.67 -9.51 -4.22
CA ALA A 236 -7.49 -10.31 -5.14
C ALA A 236 -6.70 -11.41 -5.84
N ALA A 237 -5.49 -11.10 -6.35
CA ALA A 237 -4.61 -12.06 -7.01
C ALA A 237 -4.15 -13.16 -6.05
N ALA A 238 -3.74 -12.80 -4.83
CA ALA A 238 -3.34 -13.75 -3.80
C ALA A 238 -4.49 -14.71 -3.41
N ARG A 239 -5.71 -14.19 -3.27
CA ARG A 239 -6.92 -15.03 -3.07
C ARG A 239 -7.22 -15.88 -4.30
N GLY A 240 -7.03 -15.31 -5.48
CA GLY A 240 -7.19 -15.89 -6.81
C GLY A 240 -6.15 -16.95 -7.17
N GLY A 241 -5.05 -17.05 -6.42
CA GLY A 241 -3.95 -18.01 -6.62
C GLY A 241 -2.90 -17.53 -7.63
N ASP A 242 -3.09 -16.32 -8.14
CA ASP A 242 -2.26 -15.73 -9.18
C ASP A 242 -0.99 -15.14 -8.58
N GLN A 243 0.03 -15.00 -9.42
CA GLN A 243 1.28 -14.36 -9.08
C GLN A 243 1.16 -12.88 -9.40
N LEU A 244 1.44 -12.01 -8.43
CA LEU A 244 1.51 -10.57 -8.67
C LEU A 244 2.94 -10.10 -8.48
N GLY A 245 3.42 -9.25 -9.37
CA GLY A 245 4.68 -8.52 -9.24
C GLY A 245 4.43 -7.02 -9.17
N LEU A 246 5.47 -6.28 -8.81
CA LEU A 246 5.46 -4.82 -8.75
C LEU A 246 6.66 -4.25 -9.49
N LEU A 247 6.43 -3.18 -10.24
CA LEU A 247 7.45 -2.25 -10.73
C LEU A 247 7.01 -0.84 -10.35
N THR A 248 7.89 -0.03 -9.77
CA THR A 248 7.73 1.43 -9.73
C THR A 248 8.74 2.05 -10.67
N PHE A 249 8.34 3.06 -11.41
CA PHE A 249 9.21 3.74 -12.36
C PHE A 249 8.87 5.21 -12.45
N GLY A 250 9.89 6.06 -12.56
CA GLY A 250 9.76 7.43 -13.05
C GLY A 250 10.65 7.54 -14.29
N ARG A 251 11.56 8.52 -14.29
CA ARG A 251 12.62 8.57 -15.32
C ARG A 251 13.57 7.35 -15.24
N ARG A 252 13.71 6.75 -14.06
CA ARG A 252 14.48 5.52 -13.80
C ARG A 252 13.57 4.49 -13.14
N ILE A 253 14.02 3.23 -13.12
CA ILE A 253 13.36 2.18 -12.33
C ILE A 253 13.55 2.52 -10.84
N GLY A 254 12.46 2.58 -10.08
CA GLY A 254 12.47 2.83 -8.65
C GLY A 254 12.65 1.52 -7.86
N ALA A 255 11.69 0.61 -8.01
CA ALA A 255 11.70 -0.69 -7.36
C ALA A 255 11.13 -1.76 -8.28
N TYR A 256 11.65 -2.98 -8.19
CA TYR A 256 11.10 -4.15 -8.88
C TYR A 256 11.01 -5.32 -7.92
N VAL A 257 9.82 -5.92 -7.85
CA VAL A 257 9.57 -7.18 -7.17
C VAL A 257 9.00 -8.15 -8.23
N PRO A 258 9.73 -9.22 -8.58
CA PRO A 258 9.28 -10.16 -9.60
C PRO A 258 7.98 -10.84 -9.17
N PRO A 259 7.10 -11.24 -10.12
CA PRO A 259 5.84 -11.89 -9.78
C PRO A 259 6.01 -13.07 -8.83
N GLY A 260 5.25 -13.05 -7.74
CA GLY A 260 5.32 -14.06 -6.71
C GLY A 260 4.02 -14.17 -5.92
N ARG A 261 4.04 -14.99 -4.88
CA ARG A 261 2.88 -15.29 -4.03
C ARG A 261 3.31 -15.53 -2.59
N GLY A 262 2.33 -15.55 -1.68
CA GLY A 262 2.53 -15.83 -0.27
C GLY A 262 2.88 -14.61 0.58
N ARG A 263 2.88 -14.80 1.89
CA ARG A 263 3.00 -13.73 2.89
C ARG A 263 4.33 -12.97 2.79
N GLU A 264 5.44 -13.68 2.67
CA GLU A 264 6.77 -13.06 2.52
C GLU A 264 6.86 -12.22 1.25
N HIS A 265 6.19 -12.64 0.18
CA HIS A 265 6.13 -11.86 -1.05
C HIS A 265 5.31 -10.58 -0.85
N THR A 266 4.15 -10.65 -0.19
CA THR A 266 3.37 -9.47 0.19
C THR A 266 4.20 -8.49 1.03
N ASP A 267 4.93 -8.99 2.03
CA ASP A 267 5.83 -8.17 2.85
C ASP A 267 6.92 -7.50 2.00
N ARG A 268 7.53 -8.21 1.04
CA ARG A 268 8.50 -7.62 0.10
C ARG A 268 7.91 -6.51 -0.75
N VAL A 269 6.67 -6.66 -1.22
CA VAL A 269 6.02 -5.60 -2.01
C VAL A 269 5.67 -4.39 -1.14
N LEU A 270 5.20 -4.61 0.10
CA LEU A 270 4.98 -3.50 1.05
C LEU A 270 6.27 -2.76 1.39
N GLU A 271 7.39 -3.48 1.56
CA GLU A 271 8.71 -2.86 1.73
C GLU A 271 9.18 -2.12 0.48
N ALA A 272 8.88 -2.62 -0.72
CA ALA A 272 9.20 -1.90 -1.94
C ALA A 272 8.43 -0.57 -2.07
N LEU A 273 7.20 -0.49 -1.52
CA LEU A 273 6.30 0.66 -1.63
C LEU A 273 6.43 1.70 -0.52
N TYR A 274 6.96 1.35 0.66
CA TYR A 274 6.87 2.24 1.84
C TYR A 274 7.54 3.61 1.63
N ALA A 275 8.62 3.67 0.84
CA ALA A 275 9.40 4.89 0.57
C ALA A 275 9.28 5.37 -0.88
N GLN A 276 8.31 4.87 -1.65
CA GLN A 276 8.09 5.36 -3.01
C GLN A 276 7.25 6.62 -2.97
N GLU A 277 7.73 7.66 -3.65
CA GLU A 277 7.06 8.94 -3.83
C GLU A 277 7.11 9.34 -5.30
N PRO A 278 6.08 10.03 -5.82
CA PRO A 278 6.11 10.55 -7.17
C PRO A 278 7.07 11.76 -7.26
N GLU A 279 7.82 11.84 -8.36
CA GLU A 279 8.77 12.90 -8.65
C GLU A 279 8.18 13.90 -9.64
N LEU A 280 8.56 15.18 -9.55
CA LEU A 280 8.20 16.23 -10.54
C LEU A 280 9.02 16.12 -11.84
N ILE A 281 9.13 14.90 -12.39
CA ILE A 281 9.93 14.57 -13.56
C ILE A 281 9.10 13.67 -14.49
N GLU A 282 9.23 13.85 -15.80
CA GLU A 282 8.57 12.96 -16.77
C GLU A 282 9.11 11.52 -16.67
N PRO A 283 8.22 10.51 -16.66
CA PRO A 283 8.62 9.11 -16.63
C PRO A 283 9.20 8.68 -17.98
N SER A 284 9.97 7.59 -17.99
CA SER A 284 10.39 6.94 -19.24
C SER A 284 9.70 5.59 -19.40
N TYR A 285 8.62 5.58 -20.19
CA TYR A 285 7.87 4.38 -20.51
C TYR A 285 8.69 3.38 -21.32
N THR A 286 9.53 3.89 -22.23
CA THR A 286 10.41 3.06 -23.05
C THR A 286 11.30 2.20 -22.15
N ARG A 287 12.01 2.84 -21.21
CA ARG A 287 12.91 2.17 -20.27
C ARG A 287 12.15 1.19 -19.36
N ALA A 288 10.99 1.60 -18.83
CA ALA A 288 10.18 0.74 -17.98
C ALA A 288 9.71 -0.52 -18.72
N PHE A 289 9.26 -0.37 -19.96
CA PHE A 289 8.70 -1.49 -20.73
C PHE A 289 9.78 -2.41 -21.30
N GLU A 290 10.96 -1.89 -21.65
CA GLU A 290 12.15 -2.71 -21.95
C GLU A 290 12.58 -3.52 -20.74
N PHE A 291 12.62 -2.89 -19.56
CA PHE A 291 12.93 -3.57 -18.30
C PHE A 291 11.92 -4.71 -18.03
N ILE A 292 10.62 -4.45 -18.18
CA ILE A 292 9.57 -5.48 -18.04
C ILE A 292 9.79 -6.63 -19.04
N SER A 293 10.01 -6.32 -20.31
CA SER A 293 10.17 -7.34 -21.36
C SER A 293 11.39 -8.24 -21.13
N SER A 294 12.46 -7.69 -20.55
CA SER A 294 13.69 -8.43 -20.22
C SER A 294 13.63 -9.24 -18.93
N THR A 295 12.77 -8.87 -17.97
CA THR A 295 12.71 -9.50 -16.63
C THR A 295 11.47 -10.38 -16.44
N CYS A 296 10.34 -10.02 -17.02
CA CYS A 296 9.09 -10.78 -16.97
C CYS A 296 9.05 -11.80 -18.11
N ASN A 297 9.62 -12.98 -17.86
CA ASN A 297 9.70 -14.03 -18.89
C ASN A 297 8.36 -14.74 -19.17
N ARG A 298 7.43 -14.73 -18.21
CA ARG A 298 6.09 -15.31 -18.37
C ARG A 298 5.13 -14.29 -18.97
N ARG A 299 4.21 -14.76 -19.81
CA ARG A 299 3.07 -13.96 -20.30
C ARG A 299 2.30 -13.45 -19.10
N ALA A 300 2.01 -12.15 -19.10
CA ALA A 300 1.44 -11.46 -17.96
C ALA A 300 0.47 -10.36 -18.39
N LEU A 301 -0.48 -10.05 -17.52
CA LEU A 301 -1.23 -8.79 -17.56
C LEU A 301 -0.35 -7.71 -16.95
N ILE A 302 0.08 -6.74 -17.76
CA ILE A 302 0.86 -5.60 -17.29
C ILE A 302 -0.13 -4.47 -17.00
N VAL A 303 -0.42 -4.25 -15.72
CA VAL A 303 -1.30 -3.17 -15.27
C VAL A 303 -0.45 -1.93 -15.07
N VAL A 304 -0.52 -0.97 -15.98
CA VAL A 304 0.19 0.31 -15.90
C VAL A 304 -0.75 1.34 -15.29
N LEU A 305 -0.46 1.76 -14.06
CA LEU A 305 -1.19 2.83 -13.38
C LEU A 305 -0.43 4.13 -13.60
N THR A 306 -1.01 5.01 -14.42
CA THR A 306 -0.39 6.24 -14.91
C THR A 306 -1.46 7.27 -15.28
N GLU A 307 -1.05 8.46 -15.72
CA GLU A 307 -1.95 9.49 -16.23
C GLU A 307 -1.77 9.68 -17.74
N LEU A 308 -2.87 9.84 -18.48
CA LEU A 308 -2.85 10.22 -19.89
C LEU A 308 -3.39 11.63 -20.03
N VAL A 309 -2.69 12.50 -20.75
CA VAL A 309 -3.17 13.87 -21.00
C VAL A 309 -3.95 13.89 -22.31
N ASP A 310 -3.23 13.75 -23.42
CA ASP A 310 -3.73 13.70 -24.79
C ASP A 310 -2.83 12.77 -25.63
N GLU A 311 -3.02 12.71 -26.95
CA GLU A 311 -2.22 11.86 -27.84
C GLU A 311 -0.75 12.33 -27.95
N GLU A 312 -0.49 13.63 -27.90
CA GLU A 312 0.85 14.20 -28.07
C GLU A 312 1.67 14.03 -26.78
N GLY A 313 1.12 14.46 -25.65
CA GLY A 313 1.69 14.30 -24.31
C GLY A 313 1.85 12.84 -23.90
N SER A 314 1.01 11.94 -24.43
CA SER A 314 1.11 10.49 -24.16
C SER A 314 1.84 9.71 -25.27
N SER A 315 2.48 10.40 -26.23
CA SER A 315 3.06 9.76 -27.43
C SER A 315 4.14 8.73 -27.08
N GLU A 316 4.98 8.98 -26.07
CA GLU A 316 6.00 8.01 -25.64
C GLU A 316 5.36 6.71 -25.12
N LEU A 317 4.36 6.82 -24.24
CA LEU A 317 3.63 5.68 -23.71
C LEU A 317 3.03 4.85 -24.84
N LEU A 318 2.28 5.50 -25.74
CA LEU A 318 1.61 4.87 -26.87
C LEU A 318 2.60 4.14 -27.79
N LYS A 319 3.71 4.79 -28.14
CA LYS A 319 4.77 4.19 -28.96
C LYS A 319 5.47 3.02 -28.25
N SER A 320 5.57 3.07 -26.92
CA SER A 320 6.24 2.05 -26.12
C SER A 320 5.39 0.79 -25.93
N LEU A 321 4.06 0.86 -26.07
CA LEU A 321 3.17 -0.31 -25.94
C LEU A 321 3.61 -1.50 -26.82
N LYS A 322 4.15 -1.22 -28.01
CA LYS A 322 4.68 -2.23 -28.94
C LYS A 322 5.79 -3.11 -28.36
N ILE A 323 6.46 -2.65 -27.29
CA ILE A 323 7.51 -3.39 -26.57
C ILE A 323 6.89 -4.51 -25.72
N LEU A 324 5.71 -4.26 -25.13
CA LEU A 324 5.03 -5.21 -24.25
C LEU A 324 4.18 -6.22 -25.01
N ARG A 325 3.45 -5.78 -26.04
CA ARG A 325 2.47 -6.58 -26.80
C ARG A 325 2.94 -7.94 -27.32
N PRO A 326 4.20 -8.12 -27.77
CA PRO A 326 4.62 -9.41 -28.34
C PRO A 326 4.46 -10.57 -27.36
N ARG A 327 4.52 -10.30 -26.05
CA ARG A 327 4.42 -11.31 -25.00
C ARG A 327 3.32 -11.04 -23.98
N HIS A 328 3.02 -9.79 -23.69
CA HIS A 328 2.17 -9.39 -22.58
C HIS A 328 0.91 -8.67 -23.05
N LEU A 329 -0.11 -8.65 -22.18
CA LEU A 329 -1.32 -7.86 -22.37
C LEU A 329 -1.20 -6.58 -21.52
N PRO A 330 -0.94 -5.40 -22.12
CA PRO A 330 -0.93 -4.15 -21.38
C PRO A 330 -2.36 -3.68 -21.07
N LEU A 331 -2.59 -3.28 -19.83
CA LEU A 331 -3.79 -2.59 -19.35
C LEU A 331 -3.34 -1.23 -18.79
N ILE A 332 -3.70 -0.17 -19.47
CA ILE A 332 -3.45 1.21 -19.05
C ILE A 332 -4.61 1.67 -18.19
N VAL A 333 -4.30 2.17 -16.99
CA VAL A 333 -5.28 2.59 -16.00
C VAL A 333 -5.00 4.03 -15.59
N THR A 334 -5.94 4.92 -15.90
CA THR A 334 -5.89 6.34 -15.59
C THR A 334 -6.91 6.74 -14.54
N ILE A 335 -6.54 7.77 -13.76
CA ILE A 335 -7.37 8.32 -12.70
C ILE A 335 -8.01 9.61 -13.22
N ALA A 336 -9.26 9.50 -13.66
CA ALA A 336 -10.06 10.61 -14.12
C ALA A 336 -10.30 11.62 -12.97
N ASP A 337 -10.27 12.90 -13.32
CA ASP A 337 -10.65 13.97 -12.41
C ASP A 337 -12.18 14.05 -12.31
N ARG A 338 -12.69 14.02 -11.07
CA ARG A 338 -14.12 14.13 -10.80
C ARG A 338 -14.64 15.53 -11.13
N ASP A 339 -13.84 16.56 -10.88
CA ASP A 339 -14.26 17.96 -11.08
C ASP A 339 -14.40 18.27 -12.57
N LEU A 340 -13.54 17.67 -13.40
CA LEU A 340 -13.64 17.75 -14.86
C LEU A 340 -14.95 17.13 -15.38
N LYS A 341 -15.40 16.00 -14.82
CA LYS A 341 -16.70 15.40 -15.16
C LYS A 341 -17.86 16.25 -14.67
N ALA A 342 -17.80 16.72 -13.42
CA ALA A 342 -18.84 17.56 -12.84
C ALA A 342 -19.03 18.89 -13.61
N ALA A 343 -17.95 19.45 -14.16
CA ALA A 343 -18.00 20.67 -14.98
C ALA A 343 -18.81 20.53 -16.28
N VAL A 344 -19.07 19.30 -16.74
CA VAL A 344 -19.80 19.00 -17.98
C VAL A 344 -21.21 18.44 -17.69
N GLU A 345 -21.53 18.12 -16.44
CA GLU A 345 -22.83 17.51 -16.07
C GLU A 345 -24.01 18.49 -16.09
N HIS A 346 -23.77 19.79 -15.96
CA HIS A 346 -24.81 20.80 -15.85
C HIS A 346 -24.70 21.86 -16.95
N ALA A 347 -25.85 22.37 -17.39
CA ALA A 347 -25.88 23.47 -18.36
C ALA A 347 -25.28 24.74 -17.74
N PRO A 348 -24.41 25.47 -18.46
CA PRO A 348 -23.71 26.62 -17.91
C PRO A 348 -24.67 27.80 -17.80
N GLN A 349 -24.66 28.49 -16.66
CA GLN A 349 -25.58 29.61 -16.38
C GLN A 349 -24.96 30.97 -16.72
N ASN A 350 -23.64 31.02 -16.87
CA ASN A 350 -22.91 32.25 -17.19
C ASN A 350 -21.76 31.98 -18.16
N ARG A 351 -21.19 33.07 -18.70
CA ARG A 351 -20.11 33.00 -19.70
C ARG A 351 -18.85 32.31 -19.19
N ASN A 352 -18.51 32.47 -17.91
CA ASN A 352 -17.31 31.85 -17.34
C ASN A 352 -17.49 30.33 -17.21
N GLU A 353 -18.67 29.88 -16.79
CA GLU A 353 -19.05 28.46 -16.77
C GLU A 353 -19.06 27.88 -18.18
N LEU A 354 -19.58 28.59 -19.18
CA LEU A 354 -19.55 28.13 -20.57
C LEU A 354 -18.11 27.91 -21.06
N PHE A 355 -17.20 28.86 -20.82
CA PHE A 355 -15.79 28.71 -21.18
C PHE A 355 -15.13 27.54 -20.44
N THR A 356 -15.39 27.40 -19.14
CA THR A 356 -14.85 26.32 -18.32
C THR A 356 -15.33 24.95 -18.83
N GLN A 357 -16.62 24.84 -19.14
CA GLN A 357 -17.23 23.64 -19.69
C GLN A 357 -16.66 23.30 -21.07
N SER A 358 -16.51 24.27 -21.98
CA SER A 358 -15.94 24.00 -23.31
C SER A 358 -14.50 23.46 -23.22
N VAL A 359 -13.67 24.01 -22.34
CA VAL A 359 -12.31 23.51 -22.10
C VAL A 359 -12.36 22.11 -21.46
N ALA A 360 -13.26 21.88 -20.50
CA ALA A 360 -13.42 20.56 -19.88
C ALA A 360 -13.84 19.50 -20.92
N GLU A 361 -14.80 19.81 -21.78
CA GLU A 361 -15.23 18.94 -22.88
C GLU A 361 -14.09 18.62 -23.85
N GLU A 362 -13.28 19.62 -24.22
CA GLU A 362 -12.10 19.43 -25.06
C GLU A 362 -11.08 18.48 -24.40
N ILE A 363 -10.77 18.67 -23.12
CA ILE A 363 -9.86 17.80 -22.37
C ILE A 363 -10.40 16.36 -22.31
N ILE A 364 -11.71 16.18 -22.01
CA ILE A 364 -12.34 14.86 -21.99
C ILE A 364 -12.21 14.20 -23.37
N HIS A 365 -12.49 14.93 -24.45
CA HIS A 365 -12.42 14.42 -25.81
C HIS A 365 -10.99 14.00 -26.21
N GLN A 366 -10.00 14.81 -25.88
CA GLN A 366 -8.58 14.52 -26.13
C GLN A 366 -8.13 13.25 -25.38
N ARG A 367 -8.54 13.11 -24.12
CA ARG A 367 -8.28 11.91 -23.30
C ARG A 367 -8.92 10.66 -23.90
N GLU A 368 -10.20 10.72 -24.26
CA GLU A 368 -10.89 9.59 -24.90
C GLU A 368 -10.19 9.14 -26.18
N THR A 369 -9.71 10.10 -26.98
CA THR A 369 -8.98 9.82 -28.21
C THR A 369 -7.66 9.10 -27.92
N ALA A 370 -6.91 9.55 -26.91
CA ALA A 370 -5.67 8.88 -26.48
C ALA A 370 -5.94 7.45 -25.95
N LEU A 371 -7.02 7.23 -25.20
CA LEU A 371 -7.40 5.90 -24.69
C LEU A 371 -7.82 4.96 -25.82
N ARG A 372 -8.60 5.44 -26.81
CA ARG A 372 -8.92 4.65 -28.02
C ARG A 372 -7.66 4.30 -28.81
N ARG A 373 -6.62 5.14 -28.76
CA ARG A 373 -5.33 4.84 -29.37
C ARG A 373 -4.62 3.68 -28.67
N VAL A 374 -4.67 3.60 -27.33
CA VAL A 374 -4.19 2.43 -26.56
C VAL A 374 -4.87 1.14 -27.03
N GLU A 375 -6.19 1.17 -27.20
CA GLU A 375 -6.97 0.00 -27.66
C GLU A 375 -6.66 -0.39 -29.11
N LYS A 376 -6.51 0.59 -30.02
CA LYS A 376 -6.04 0.35 -31.39
C LYS A 376 -4.66 -0.27 -31.43
N GLU A 377 -3.79 0.14 -30.51
CA GLU A 377 -2.49 -0.47 -30.27
C GLU A 377 -2.60 -1.79 -29.49
N GLY A 378 -3.77 -2.43 -29.41
CA GLY A 378 -3.94 -3.78 -28.86
C GLY A 378 -3.78 -3.90 -27.34
N GLY A 379 -3.75 -2.78 -26.62
CA GLY A 379 -3.86 -2.73 -25.17
C GLY A 379 -5.30 -2.70 -24.69
N LEU A 380 -5.46 -2.67 -23.37
CA LEU A 380 -6.70 -2.33 -22.70
C LEU A 380 -6.55 -0.97 -22.05
N ALA A 381 -7.64 -0.21 -21.94
CA ALA A 381 -7.65 1.10 -21.31
C ALA A 381 -8.79 1.20 -20.29
N LEU A 382 -8.53 1.92 -19.19
CA LEU A 382 -9.51 2.18 -18.14
C LEU A 382 -9.33 3.62 -17.65
N ASP A 383 -10.38 4.44 -17.72
CA ASP A 383 -10.37 5.82 -17.19
C ASP A 383 -11.50 6.00 -16.19
N VAL A 384 -11.13 6.11 -14.90
CA VAL A 384 -12.07 6.03 -13.78
C VAL A 384 -11.70 6.99 -12.68
N THR A 385 -12.68 7.45 -11.91
CA THR A 385 -12.43 8.28 -10.73
C THR A 385 -11.72 7.48 -9.64
N THR A 386 -11.08 8.17 -8.68
CA THR A 386 -10.42 7.54 -7.53
C THR A 386 -11.33 6.56 -6.79
N SER A 387 -12.62 6.89 -6.63
CA SER A 387 -13.63 6.04 -5.97
C SER A 387 -13.99 4.77 -6.76
N ALA A 388 -13.92 4.80 -8.08
CA ALA A 388 -14.22 3.67 -8.97
C ALA A 388 -12.98 2.86 -9.38
N LEU A 389 -11.77 3.35 -9.08
CA LEU A 389 -10.50 2.76 -9.47
C LEU A 389 -10.36 1.28 -9.07
N VAL A 390 -10.53 0.99 -7.77
CA VAL A 390 -10.41 -0.39 -7.27
C VAL A 390 -11.48 -1.31 -7.87
N PRO A 391 -12.78 -0.99 -7.81
CA PRO A 391 -13.82 -1.85 -8.40
C PRO A 391 -13.58 -2.17 -9.88
N SER A 392 -13.35 -1.14 -10.70
CA SER A 392 -13.22 -1.30 -12.15
C SER A 392 -11.93 -2.02 -12.56
N LEU A 393 -10.83 -1.83 -11.82
CA LEU A 393 -9.60 -2.58 -12.01
C LEU A 393 -9.79 -4.07 -11.70
N LEU A 394 -10.42 -4.38 -10.56
CA LEU A 394 -10.65 -5.77 -10.14
C LEU A 394 -11.61 -6.49 -11.09
N GLU A 395 -12.67 -5.82 -11.56
CA GLU A 395 -13.58 -6.36 -12.56
C GLU A 395 -12.87 -6.65 -13.88
N THR A 396 -12.01 -5.72 -14.33
CA THR A 396 -11.24 -5.91 -15.57
C THR A 396 -10.26 -7.07 -15.45
N TYR A 397 -9.56 -7.18 -14.33
CA TYR A 397 -8.70 -8.32 -14.03
C TYR A 397 -9.47 -9.66 -14.07
N ILE A 398 -10.63 -9.75 -13.41
CA ILE A 398 -11.46 -10.97 -13.43
C ILE A 398 -11.94 -11.29 -14.85
N ARG A 399 -12.38 -10.30 -15.60
CA ARG A 399 -12.82 -10.46 -16.99
C ARG A 399 -11.70 -10.99 -17.89
N VAL A 400 -10.49 -10.43 -17.78
CA VAL A 400 -9.29 -10.93 -18.49
C VAL A 400 -8.99 -12.37 -18.10
N LYS A 401 -9.14 -12.70 -16.81
CA LYS A 401 -8.94 -14.04 -16.28
C LYS A 401 -9.96 -15.05 -16.83
N GLU A 402 -11.24 -14.70 -16.83
CA GLU A 402 -12.32 -15.56 -17.29
C GLU A 402 -12.28 -15.79 -18.82
N GLN A 403 -11.84 -14.79 -19.59
CA GLN A 403 -11.68 -14.88 -21.05
C GLN A 403 -10.45 -15.69 -21.50
N GLY A 404 -9.55 -16.09 -20.59
CA GLY A 404 -8.35 -16.85 -20.95
C GLY A 404 -7.38 -16.09 -21.86
N ARG A 405 -7.33 -14.76 -21.74
CA ARG A 405 -6.46 -13.91 -22.60
C ARG A 405 -4.97 -13.94 -22.20
N LEU A 406 -4.64 -14.58 -21.08
CA LEU A 406 -3.30 -14.69 -20.50
C LEU A 406 -2.79 -16.12 -20.55
#